data_AF-E9DK88-F1
#
_entry.id   AF-E9DK88-F1
#
_cell.length_a   1.000
_cell.length_b   1.000
_cell.length_c   1.000
_cell.angle_alpha   90.00
_cell.angle_beta   90.00
_cell.angle_gamma   90.00
#
_symmetry.space_group_name_H-M   'P 1'
#
loop_
_entity.id
_entity.type
_entity.pdbx_description
1 polymer ?
#
loop_
_entity_poly.entity_id
_entity_poly.type
_entity_poly.pdbx_seq_one_letter_code
_entity_poly.pdbx_strand_id
1 'polypeptide(L)'
;MSFDVANQRLFGSNIAIKDGILYGSSLGDLTIEDYFQGELSYLLGATQKLPVDKARIKADHYTQDIRLDRVWSELKDQETSNSIISQFQDKTLLKLRISYNKDFLPTKIQGFYNSQKLNGWQDLFYIDYPYANQAAFEQAQDVYIQNIQYLEAHPKEETGD
;
A
#
# COMPACT_ATOMS: atom_id res chain seq x y z
N MET A 1 -2.47 -3.44 2.76
CA MET A 1 -1.16 -3.67 3.40
C MET A 1 -0.92 -2.55 4.38
N SER A 2 -1.10 -2.79 5.67
CA SER A 2 -0.84 -1.84 6.75
C SER A 2 0.60 -2.02 7.25
N PHE A 3 1.27 -0.93 7.67
CA PHE A 3 2.71 -0.94 7.99
C PHE A 3 3.01 -0.25 9.32
N ASP A 4 3.87 -0.87 10.12
CA ASP A 4 4.66 -0.23 11.17
C ASP A 4 6.12 -0.25 10.74
N VAL A 5 6.57 0.87 10.17
CA VAL A 5 7.92 0.99 9.60
C VAL A 5 9.00 0.92 10.68
N ALA A 6 8.72 1.42 11.89
CA ALA A 6 9.71 1.46 12.96
C ALA A 6 10.03 0.05 13.47
N ASN A 7 9.02 -0.81 13.58
CA ASN A 7 9.18 -2.18 14.07
C ASN A 7 9.22 -3.23 12.94
N GLN A 8 9.29 -2.80 11.68
CA GLN A 8 9.24 -3.66 10.49
C GLN A 8 8.06 -4.65 10.50
N ARG A 9 6.88 -4.20 10.94
CA ARG A 9 5.67 -5.02 10.96
C ARG A 9 4.75 -4.64 9.81
N LEU A 10 4.04 -5.61 9.25
CA LEU A 10 2.98 -5.35 8.27
C LEU A 10 1.87 -6.39 8.32
N PHE A 11 0.72 -6.09 7.72
CA PHE A 11 -0.31 -7.10 7.45
C PHE A 11 -1.24 -6.70 6.28
N GLY A 12 -1.78 -7.68 5.57
CA GLY A 12 -2.62 -7.51 4.39
C GLY A 12 -2.28 -8.55 3.31
N SER A 13 -3.07 -8.64 2.25
CA SER A 13 -2.79 -9.56 1.13
C SER A 13 -2.50 -11.01 1.56
N ASN A 14 -3.24 -11.51 2.57
CA ASN A 14 -3.05 -12.83 3.21
C ASN A 14 -1.66 -13.08 3.83
N ILE A 15 -0.93 -12.02 4.20
CA ILE A 15 0.36 -12.08 4.88
C ILE A 15 0.32 -11.17 6.11
N ALA A 16 1.02 -11.54 7.18
CA ALA A 16 1.40 -10.64 8.26
C ALA A 16 2.85 -10.87 8.70
N ILE A 17 3.57 -9.80 9.02
CA ILE A 17 4.90 -9.83 9.60
C ILE A 17 4.83 -9.17 10.96
N LYS A 18 5.15 -9.91 12.02
CA LYS A 18 5.18 -9.41 13.40
C LYS A 18 6.41 -9.96 14.11
N ASP A 19 7.24 -9.09 14.67
CA ASP A 19 8.39 -9.45 15.50
C ASP A 19 9.35 -10.45 14.81
N GLY A 20 9.59 -10.25 13.50
CA GLY A 20 10.45 -11.11 12.68
C GLY A 20 9.81 -12.44 12.27
N ILE A 21 8.52 -12.64 12.53
CA ILE A 21 7.77 -13.84 12.17
C ILE A 21 6.81 -13.53 11.02
N LEU A 22 6.84 -14.37 9.99
CA LEU A 22 5.88 -14.38 8.89
C LEU A 22 4.69 -15.27 9.24
N TYR A 23 3.49 -14.77 8.95
CA TYR A 23 2.22 -15.51 9.01
C TYR A 23 1.54 -15.45 7.65
N GLY A 24 0.94 -16.56 7.22
CA GLY A 24 0.18 -16.63 5.98
C GLY A 24 0.99 -17.12 4.79
N SER A 25 0.77 -16.48 3.65
CA SER A 25 1.33 -16.97 2.37
C SER A 25 2.86 -16.95 2.36
N SER A 26 3.45 -17.99 1.75
CA SER A 26 4.90 -18.07 1.53
C SER A 26 5.41 -16.89 0.70
N LEU A 27 6.59 -16.38 1.05
CA LEU A 27 7.28 -15.33 0.28
C LEU A 27 8.10 -15.90 -0.89
N GLY A 28 8.05 -17.21 -1.12
CA GLY A 28 8.92 -17.89 -2.09
C GLY A 28 10.38 -17.81 -1.63
N ASP A 29 11.25 -17.31 -2.51
CA ASP A 29 12.69 -17.19 -2.26
C ASP A 29 13.08 -15.90 -1.52
N LEU A 30 12.13 -15.00 -1.24
CA LEU A 30 12.39 -13.74 -0.56
C LEU A 30 12.54 -13.94 0.95
N THR A 31 13.49 -13.23 1.54
CA THR A 31 13.53 -13.07 3.00
C THR A 31 12.42 -12.13 3.47
N ILE A 32 12.07 -12.19 4.76
CA ILE A 32 11.12 -11.25 5.39
C ILE A 32 11.59 -9.81 5.21
N GLU A 33 12.90 -9.57 5.36
CA GLU A 33 13.50 -8.25 5.19
C GLU A 33 13.39 -7.77 3.73
N ASP A 34 13.77 -8.60 2.76
CA ASP A 34 13.68 -8.24 1.33
C ASP A 34 12.24 -7.96 0.91
N TYR A 35 11.28 -8.76 1.38
CA TYR A 35 9.86 -8.54 1.12
C TYR A 35 9.39 -7.23 1.75
N PHE A 36 9.71 -6.99 3.03
CA PHE A 36 9.32 -5.75 3.73
C PHE A 36 9.91 -4.51 3.04
N GLN A 37 11.21 -4.54 2.69
CA GLN A 37 11.87 -3.45 1.99
C GLN A 37 11.34 -3.27 0.56
N GLY A 38 10.98 -4.36 -0.12
CA GLY A 38 10.34 -4.33 -1.44
C GLY A 38 8.99 -3.62 -1.40
N GLU A 39 8.11 -4.02 -0.49
CA GLU A 39 6.81 -3.38 -0.26
C GLU A 39 6.95 -1.90 0.13
N LEU A 40 7.90 -1.60 1.03
CA LEU A 40 8.18 -0.24 1.46
C LEU A 40 8.76 0.61 0.33
N SER A 41 9.69 0.09 -0.47
CA SER A 41 10.29 0.79 -1.62
C SER A 41 9.29 1.02 -2.74
N TYR A 42 8.42 0.05 -2.98
CA TYR A 42 7.31 0.15 -3.91
C TYR A 42 6.37 1.30 -3.52
N LEU A 43 6.00 1.38 -2.24
CA LEU A 43 5.13 2.42 -1.70
C LEU A 43 5.83 3.80 -1.65
N LEU A 44 6.95 3.88 -0.93
CA LEU A 44 7.65 5.13 -0.66
C LEU A 44 8.27 5.73 -1.92
N GLY A 45 8.77 4.91 -2.84
CA GLY A 45 9.41 5.38 -4.06
C GLY A 45 8.48 6.26 -4.90
N ALA A 46 7.22 5.85 -5.03
CA ALA A 46 6.21 6.64 -5.73
C ALA A 46 5.76 7.85 -4.90
N THR A 47 5.51 7.68 -3.60
CA THR A 47 4.93 8.77 -2.79
C THR A 47 5.90 9.89 -2.46
N GLN A 48 7.21 9.61 -2.34
CA GLN A 48 8.24 10.61 -2.00
C GLN A 48 8.35 11.73 -3.05
N LYS A 49 7.94 11.47 -4.29
CA LYS A 49 8.00 12.43 -5.40
C LYS A 49 6.75 13.31 -5.49
N LEU A 50 5.76 13.11 -4.61
CA LEU A 50 4.48 13.80 -4.68
C LEU A 50 4.50 15.08 -3.83
N PRO A 51 4.00 16.21 -4.35
CA PRO A 51 3.93 17.45 -3.60
C PRO A 51 2.87 17.34 -2.51
N VAL A 52 3.21 17.79 -1.29
CA VAL A 52 2.29 17.86 -0.15
C VAL A 52 1.96 19.32 0.15
N ASP A 53 0.72 19.74 -0.15
CA ASP A 53 0.20 21.05 0.22
C ASP A 53 -0.81 20.91 1.36
N LYS A 54 -0.35 21.13 2.59
CA LYS A 54 -1.16 20.94 3.81
C LYS A 54 -2.40 21.86 3.85
N ALA A 55 -2.29 23.08 3.32
CA ALA A 55 -3.42 24.02 3.34
C ALA A 55 -4.52 23.53 2.41
N ARG A 56 -4.14 23.09 1.20
CA ARG A 56 -5.07 22.52 0.23
C ARG A 56 -5.65 21.18 0.68
N ILE A 57 -4.81 20.28 1.19
CA ILE A 57 -5.27 18.99 1.76
C ILE A 57 -6.35 19.23 2.82
N LYS A 58 -6.14 20.20 3.72
CA LYS A 58 -7.12 20.52 4.77
C LYS A 58 -8.43 21.06 4.18
N ALA A 59 -8.36 21.93 3.17
CA ALA A 59 -9.54 22.48 2.49
C ALA A 59 -10.32 21.39 1.72
N ASP A 60 -9.61 20.42 1.15
CA ASP A 60 -10.15 19.29 0.39
C ASP A 60 -10.45 18.06 1.29
N HIS A 61 -10.84 18.30 2.56
CA HIS A 61 -11.24 17.27 3.52
C HIS A 61 -10.19 16.15 3.71
N TYR A 62 -8.93 16.55 3.89
CA TYR A 62 -7.78 15.66 4.05
C TYR A 62 -7.57 14.72 2.86
N THR A 63 -7.89 15.18 1.64
CA THR A 63 -7.67 14.41 0.41
C THR A 63 -6.93 15.26 -0.61
N GLN A 64 -6.13 14.63 -1.48
CA GLN A 64 -5.45 15.29 -2.59
C GLN A 64 -5.50 14.42 -3.85
N ASP A 65 -6.01 14.99 -4.94
CA ASP A 65 -5.94 14.40 -6.27
C ASP A 65 -4.75 14.96 -7.02
N ILE A 66 -3.88 14.07 -7.49
CA ILE A 66 -2.63 14.41 -8.17
C ILE A 66 -2.70 13.84 -9.59
N ARG A 67 -2.54 14.70 -10.59
CA ARG A 67 -2.32 14.25 -11.96
C ARG A 67 -0.84 13.95 -12.16
N LEU A 68 -0.52 12.70 -12.50
CA LEU A 68 0.86 12.22 -12.54
C LEU A 68 1.66 12.87 -13.67
N ASP A 69 1.02 13.21 -14.78
CA ASP A 69 1.63 13.92 -15.92
C ASP A 69 2.25 15.28 -15.56
N ARG A 70 1.78 15.91 -14.47
CA ARG A 70 2.28 17.20 -13.97
C ARG A 70 3.44 17.07 -13.00
N VAL A 71 3.55 15.93 -12.31
CA VAL A 71 4.46 15.75 -11.18
C VAL A 71 5.61 14.82 -11.53
N TRP A 72 5.35 13.84 -12.39
CA TRP A 72 6.30 12.83 -12.84
C TRP A 72 6.70 13.01 -14.30
N SER A 73 6.57 14.22 -14.84
CA SER A 73 6.93 14.51 -16.24
C SER A 73 8.38 14.11 -16.56
N GLU A 74 9.29 14.26 -15.60
CA GLU A 74 10.71 13.92 -15.73
C GLU A 74 10.97 12.40 -15.63
N LEU A 75 10.00 11.63 -15.11
CA LEU A 75 10.14 10.18 -14.93
C LEU A 75 9.73 9.40 -16.18
N LYS A 76 9.16 10.04 -17.22
CA LYS A 76 8.58 9.34 -18.38
C LYS A 76 9.57 8.40 -19.09
N ASP A 77 10.83 8.80 -19.17
CA ASP A 77 11.87 8.08 -19.92
C ASP A 77 12.99 7.53 -19.00
N GLN A 78 12.78 7.56 -17.69
CA GLN A 78 13.75 7.03 -16.71
C GLN A 78 13.54 5.53 -16.49
N GLU A 79 14.62 4.76 -16.46
CA GLU A 79 14.54 3.38 -15.99
C GLU A 79 14.07 3.33 -14.53
N THR A 80 13.10 2.46 -14.26
CA THR A 80 12.53 2.30 -12.93
C THR A 80 12.15 0.85 -12.68
N SER A 81 12.37 0.38 -11.45
CA SER A 81 11.86 -0.90 -10.96
C SER A 81 10.52 -0.74 -10.22
N ASN A 82 10.04 0.50 -10.03
CA ASN A 82 8.79 0.75 -9.32
C ASN A 82 7.59 0.61 -10.27
N SER A 83 6.71 -0.36 -10.01
CA SER A 83 5.62 -0.65 -10.93
C SER A 83 4.50 0.41 -10.96
N ILE A 84 4.40 1.31 -9.98
CA ILE A 84 3.49 2.48 -10.06
C ILE A 84 4.04 3.48 -11.07
N ILE A 85 5.35 3.72 -11.05
CA ILE A 85 6.01 4.62 -12.01
C ILE A 85 5.94 4.01 -13.42
N SER A 86 6.17 2.71 -13.58
CA SER A 86 6.03 2.06 -14.89
C SER A 86 4.59 2.12 -15.42
N GLN A 87 3.58 1.90 -14.57
CA GLN A 87 2.17 2.06 -14.96
C GLN A 87 1.84 3.48 -15.41
N PHE A 88 2.47 4.50 -14.81
CA PHE A 88 2.39 5.88 -15.27
C PHE A 88 3.07 6.08 -16.63
N GLN A 89 4.28 5.55 -16.82
CA GLN A 89 5.03 5.63 -18.08
C GLN A 89 4.24 5.00 -19.23
N ASP A 90 3.60 3.86 -18.98
CA ASP A 90 2.70 3.14 -19.90
C ASP A 90 1.35 3.86 -20.12
N LYS A 91 1.12 4.99 -19.43
CA LYS A 91 -0.11 5.80 -19.47
C LYS A 91 -1.36 5.04 -19.04
N THR A 92 -1.19 3.94 -18.32
CA THR A 92 -2.30 3.16 -17.77
C THR A 92 -2.81 3.78 -16.47
N LEU A 93 -1.92 4.34 -15.66
CA LEU A 93 -2.22 5.09 -14.43
C LEU A 93 -2.08 6.59 -14.68
N LEU A 94 -3.16 7.34 -14.47
CA LEU A 94 -3.21 8.78 -14.83
C LEU A 94 -3.19 9.70 -13.62
N LYS A 95 -3.80 9.27 -12.50
CA LYS A 95 -3.92 10.07 -11.28
C LYS A 95 -3.71 9.22 -10.05
N LEU A 96 -3.24 9.86 -8.99
CA LEU A 96 -3.33 9.34 -7.65
C LEU A 96 -4.32 10.18 -6.84
N ARG A 97 -5.09 9.53 -5.98
CA ARG A 97 -5.83 10.16 -4.89
C ARG A 97 -5.23 9.68 -3.59
N ILE A 98 -4.80 10.63 -2.78
CA ILE A 98 -4.20 10.35 -1.48
C ILE A 98 -5.12 10.93 -0.41
N SER A 99 -5.60 10.06 0.47
CA SER A 99 -6.29 10.47 1.71
C SER A 99 -5.25 10.60 2.82
N TYR A 100 -5.47 11.51 3.76
CA TYR A 100 -4.57 11.80 4.87
C TYR A 100 -5.31 11.78 6.21
N ASN A 101 -4.57 11.57 7.29
CA ASN A 101 -5.05 11.85 8.64
C ASN A 101 -4.87 13.34 9.01
N LYS A 102 -5.27 13.72 10.23
CA LYS A 102 -5.17 15.10 10.72
C LYS A 102 -3.74 15.63 10.83
N ASP A 103 -2.75 14.73 10.87
CA ASP A 103 -1.32 15.03 10.93
C ASP A 103 -0.67 15.07 9.53
N PHE A 104 -1.47 14.99 8.47
CA PHE A 104 -1.03 14.98 7.07
C PHE A 104 -0.19 13.75 6.70
N LEU A 105 -0.43 12.63 7.38
CA LEU A 105 0.14 11.34 7.01
C LEU A 105 -0.84 10.60 6.07
N PRO A 106 -0.39 10.10 4.91
CA PRO A 106 -1.28 9.51 3.91
C PRO A 106 -1.93 8.20 4.37
N THR A 107 -3.25 8.12 4.54
CA THR A 107 -3.93 6.90 5.03
C THR A 107 -4.41 5.96 3.94
N LYS A 108 -4.59 6.46 2.72
CA LYS A 108 -5.08 5.66 1.59
C LYS A 108 -4.55 6.23 0.29
N ILE A 109 -4.14 5.36 -0.63
CA ILE A 109 -3.72 5.73 -1.97
C ILE A 109 -4.56 4.96 -2.98
N GLN A 110 -5.18 5.71 -3.89
CA GLN A 110 -5.96 5.16 -4.99
C GLN A 110 -5.36 5.60 -6.33
N GLY A 111 -5.37 4.71 -7.30
CA GLY A 111 -4.96 4.99 -8.68
C GLY A 111 -6.16 5.15 -9.58
N PHE A 112 -6.17 6.18 -10.43
CA PHE A 112 -7.15 6.30 -11.51
C PHE A 112 -6.57 5.70 -12.79
N TYR A 113 -7.10 4.55 -13.19
CA TYR A 113 -6.64 3.81 -14.35
C TYR A 113 -7.49 4.09 -15.59
N ASN A 114 -6.84 4.06 -16.75
CA ASN A 114 -7.46 4.10 -18.06
C ASN A 114 -6.88 3.00 -18.95
N SER A 115 -7.24 1.76 -18.64
CA SER A 115 -6.86 0.59 -19.41
C SER A 115 -8.06 -0.31 -19.66
N GLN A 116 -7.94 -1.28 -20.56
CA GLN A 116 -9.03 -2.24 -20.82
C GLN A 116 -9.31 -3.15 -19.60
N LYS A 117 -8.31 -3.44 -18.77
CA LYS A 117 -8.43 -4.33 -17.60
C LYS A 117 -8.87 -3.60 -16.33
N LEU A 118 -8.37 -2.38 -16.14
CA LEU A 118 -8.65 -1.53 -14.99
C LEU A 118 -9.07 -0.16 -15.49
N ASN A 119 -10.29 0.26 -15.16
CA ASN A 119 -10.84 1.57 -15.51
C ASN A 119 -11.43 2.23 -14.26
N GLY A 120 -11.12 3.50 -14.04
CA GLY A 120 -11.58 4.25 -12.88
C GLY A 120 -10.67 4.13 -11.66
N TRP A 121 -11.21 4.50 -10.48
CA TRP A 121 -10.48 4.50 -9.22
C TRP A 121 -10.32 3.07 -8.68
N GLN A 122 -9.08 2.69 -8.38
CA GLN A 122 -8.73 1.43 -7.74
C GLN A 122 -7.92 1.69 -6.48
N ASP A 123 -8.21 0.92 -5.43
CA ASP A 123 -7.43 1.00 -4.20
C ASP A 123 -6.08 0.34 -4.44
N LEU A 124 -5.00 1.11 -4.26
CA LEU A 124 -3.64 0.59 -4.38
C LEU A 124 -3.14 0.17 -3.01
N PHE A 125 -3.29 1.07 -2.04
CA PHE A 125 -2.83 0.84 -0.68
C PHE A 125 -3.75 1.51 0.32
N TYR A 126 -3.80 0.86 1.47
CA TYR A 126 -4.27 1.43 2.71
C TYR A 126 -3.04 1.54 3.57
N ILE A 127 -2.67 2.73 3.99
CA ILE A 127 -1.55 2.94 4.88
C ILE A 127 -2.16 3.29 6.21
N ASP A 128 -2.31 2.30 7.08
CA ASP A 128 -2.54 2.61 8.48
C ASP A 128 -1.21 3.11 9.05
N TYR A 129 -0.94 4.41 8.86
CA TYR A 129 -0.14 5.16 9.83
C TYR A 129 -0.75 4.85 11.17
N PRO A 130 0.05 4.48 12.19
CA PRO A 130 -0.43 3.71 13.31
C PRO A 130 -1.76 4.28 13.73
N TYR A 131 -2.73 3.38 13.83
CA TYR A 131 -4.00 3.54 14.51
C TYR A 131 -3.86 4.57 15.64
N ALA A 132 -4.96 5.21 16.06
CA ALA A 132 -4.96 6.30 17.04
C ALA A 132 -3.90 6.21 18.17
N ASN A 133 -3.50 5.01 18.56
CA ASN A 133 -2.19 4.69 19.16
C ASN A 133 -1.64 3.31 18.69
N GLN A 134 -0.39 2.99 19.09
CA GLN A 134 0.28 1.70 18.84
C GLN A 134 -0.55 0.48 19.26
N ALA A 135 -1.29 0.55 20.38
CA ALA A 135 -2.06 -0.60 20.88
C ALA A 135 -3.18 -1.01 19.90
N ALA A 136 -3.78 -0.04 19.21
CA ALA A 136 -4.79 -0.33 18.20
C ALA A 136 -4.20 -0.98 16.93
N PHE A 137 -2.94 -0.66 16.58
CA PHE A 137 -2.21 -1.37 15.52
C PHE A 137 -1.95 -2.82 15.92
N GLU A 138 -1.42 -3.02 17.12
CA GLU A 138 -1.11 -4.35 17.63
C GLU A 138 -2.36 -5.21 17.69
N GLN A 139 -3.48 -4.66 18.17
CA GLN A 139 -4.76 -5.39 18.20
C GLN A 139 -5.23 -5.80 16.81
N ALA A 140 -5.20 -4.89 15.84
CA ALA A 140 -5.66 -5.20 14.49
C ALA A 140 -4.76 -6.23 13.79
N GLN A 141 -3.45 -6.10 14.00
CA GLN A 141 -2.48 -7.08 13.52
C GLN A 141 -2.72 -8.46 14.13
N ASP A 142 -2.99 -8.53 15.45
CA ASP A 142 -3.29 -9.78 16.15
C ASP A 142 -4.56 -10.45 15.62
N VAL A 143 -5.63 -9.66 15.43
CA VAL A 143 -6.88 -10.17 14.84
C VAL A 143 -6.64 -10.71 13.42
N TYR A 144 -5.85 -10.01 12.61
CA TYR A 144 -5.55 -10.44 11.25
C TYR A 144 -4.72 -11.74 11.23
N ILE A 145 -3.71 -11.86 12.10
CA ILE A 145 -2.92 -13.08 12.27
C ILE A 145 -3.80 -14.25 12.72
N GLN A 146 -4.69 -14.05 13.70
CA GLN A 146 -5.63 -15.07 14.14
C GLN A 146 -6.52 -15.56 13.01
N ASN A 147 -6.98 -14.64 12.16
CA ASN A 147 -7.80 -14.99 10.99
C ASN A 147 -7.01 -15.81 9.96
N ILE A 148 -5.75 -15.46 9.68
CA ILE A 148 -4.87 -16.27 8.82
C ILE A 148 -4.75 -17.69 9.38
N GLN A 149 -4.37 -17.82 10.65
CA GLN A 149 -4.15 -19.11 11.29
C GLN A 149 -5.44 -19.96 11.33
N TYR A 150 -6.59 -19.31 11.55
CA TYR A 150 -7.88 -19.99 11.49
C TYR A 150 -8.17 -20.57 10.11
N LEU A 151 -7.92 -19.80 9.03
CA LEU A 151 -8.12 -20.24 7.65
C LEU A 151 -7.13 -21.33 7.23
N GLU A 152 -5.88 -21.28 7.72
CA GLU A 152 -4.88 -22.34 7.50
C GLU A 152 -5.26 -23.65 8.22
N ALA A 153 -5.85 -23.56 9.41
CA ALA A 153 -6.32 -24.72 10.17
C ALA A 153 -7.66 -25.28 9.68
N HIS A 154 -8.46 -24.46 8.98
CA HIS A 154 -9.75 -24.84 8.40
C HIS A 154 -9.77 -24.51 6.90
N PRO A 155 -8.91 -25.17 6.10
CA PRO A 155 -8.92 -24.98 4.66
C PRO A 155 -10.33 -25.30 4.17
N LYS A 156 -10.92 -24.39 3.37
CA LYS A 156 -12.19 -24.69 2.71
C LYS A 156 -11.98 -25.99 1.94
N GLU A 157 -12.82 -26.99 2.19
CA GLU A 157 -12.89 -28.17 1.34
C GLU A 157 -13.09 -27.66 -0.09
N GLU A 158 -12.09 -27.86 -0.95
CA GLU A 158 -12.29 -27.71 -2.38
C GLU A 158 -13.37 -28.74 -2.75
N THR A 159 -14.61 -28.26 -2.92
CA THR A 159 -15.60 -29.00 -3.68
C THR A 159 -15.05 -29.10 -5.09
N GLY A 160 -14.32 -30.19 -5.33
CA GLY A 160 -13.88 -30.59 -6.66
C GLY A 160 -15.12 -30.82 -7.52
N ASP A 161 -15.21 -30.06 -8.61
CA ASP A 161 -16.00 -30.38 -9.80
C ASP A 161 -15.12 -31.15 -10.79
#